data_AF-A0A920JJ33-F1
#
_entry.id   AF-A0A920JJ33-F1
#
_cell.length_a   1.000
_cell.length_b   1.000
_cell.length_c   1.000
_cell.angle_alpha   90.00
_cell.angle_beta   90.00
_cell.angle_gamma   90.00
#
_symmetry.space_group_name_H-M   'P 1'
#
loop_
_entity.id
_entity.type
_entity.pdbx_description
1 polymer ?
#
loop_
_entity_poly.entity_id
_entity_poly.type
_entity_poly.pdbx_seq_one_letter_code
_entity_poly.pdbx_strand_id
1 'polypeptide(L)'
;MAKYFLPIFLREKIYTMPQFLEKRFYSRVKVVLAIFWLAVYVFVNLTSILYLGATALNALAEIDMFYGMLFLASLSVAYSLYGGLKAVALLTSFKLSYWFLVAWLSVTLL
;
A
#
# COMPACT_ATOMS: atom_id res chain seq x y z
N MET A 1 17.50 -12.01 -17.42
CA MET A 1 16.26 -12.73 -17.07
C MET A 1 15.02 -12.08 -17.71
N ALA A 2 14.77 -10.77 -17.55
CA ALA A 2 13.59 -10.09 -18.12
C ALA A 2 13.39 -10.27 -19.65
N LYS A 3 14.46 -10.32 -20.45
CA LYS A 3 14.40 -10.48 -21.92
C LYS A 3 13.82 -11.82 -22.39
N TYR A 4 13.91 -12.88 -21.58
CA TYR A 4 13.43 -14.23 -21.92
C TYR A 4 12.00 -14.49 -21.42
N PHE A 5 11.62 -13.89 -20.29
CA PHE A 5 10.30 -14.07 -19.70
C PHE A 5 9.22 -13.20 -20.38
N LEU A 6 9.57 -11.98 -20.81
CA LEU A 6 8.66 -11.03 -21.42
C LEU A 6 7.94 -11.53 -22.70
N PRO A 7 8.62 -12.15 -23.69
CA PRO A 7 7.93 -12.63 -24.90
C PRO A 7 6.99 -13.82 -24.64
N ILE A 8 7.21 -14.59 -23.57
CA ILE A 8 6.34 -15.70 -23.16
C ILE A 8 5.04 -15.19 -22.52
N PHE A 9 5.09 -14.13 -21.71
CA PHE A 9 3.90 -13.54 -21.07
C PHE A 9 2.96 -12.84 -22.07
N LEU A 10 3.50 -12.16 -23.10
CA LEU A 10 2.70 -11.48 -24.11
C LEU A 10 1.97 -12.45 -25.07
N ARG A 11 2.57 -13.60 -25.39
CA ARG A 11 1.96 -14.61 -26.26
C ARG A 11 0.72 -15.27 -25.64
N GLU A 12 0.70 -15.38 -24.31
CA GLU A 12 -0.38 -16.02 -23.55
C GLU A 12 -1.46 -15.04 -23.04
N LYS A 13 -1.34 -13.73 -23.35
CA LYS A 13 -2.20 -12.62 -22.86
C LYS A 13 -2.35 -12.59 -21.33
N ILE A 14 -1.24 -12.78 -20.62
CA ILE A 14 -1.19 -12.80 -19.16
C ILE A 14 -0.59 -11.48 -18.69
N TYR A 15 -1.42 -10.61 -18.09
CA TYR A 15 -1.06 -9.22 -17.78
C TYR A 15 -0.73 -8.99 -16.30
N THR A 16 -0.96 -9.98 -15.43
CA THR A 16 -0.69 -9.88 -13.99
C THR A 16 -0.18 -11.20 -13.42
N MET A 17 0.68 -11.15 -12.40
CA MET A 17 1.23 -12.33 -11.69
C MET A 17 0.16 -13.38 -11.29
N PRO A 18 -1.04 -13.00 -10.82
CA PRO A 18 -2.09 -13.96 -10.46
C PRO A 18 -2.72 -14.68 -11.66
N GLN A 19 -2.77 -14.06 -12.84
CA GLN A 19 -3.30 -14.67 -14.07
C GLN A 19 -2.34 -15.74 -14.63
N PHE A 20 -1.04 -15.64 -14.35
CA PHE A 20 -0.06 -16.67 -14.72
C PHE A 20 -0.24 -17.96 -13.93
N LEU A 21 -0.51 -17.83 -12.63
CA LEU A 21 -0.80 -18.98 -11.78
C LEU A 21 -2.17 -19.59 -12.09
N GLU A 22 -3.19 -18.80 -12.45
CA GLU A 22 -4.53 -19.30 -12.77
C GLU A 22 -4.57 -20.25 -13.99
N LYS A 23 -3.69 -20.04 -14.97
CA LYS A 23 -3.56 -20.91 -16.15
C LYS A 23 -2.78 -22.21 -15.87
N ARG A 24 -2.01 -22.26 -14.77
CA ARG A 24 -1.10 -23.38 -14.42
C ARG A 24 -1.58 -24.18 -13.19
N PHE A 25 -2.29 -23.52 -12.27
CA PHE A 25 -2.81 -24.05 -11.02
C PHE A 25 -4.23 -23.50 -10.83
N TYR A 26 -5.20 -24.40 -10.72
CA TYR A 26 -6.63 -24.12 -10.52
C TYR A 26 -6.96 -22.82 -9.76
N SER A 27 -8.01 -22.13 -10.21
CA SER A 27 -8.55 -20.84 -9.69
C SER A 27 -8.62 -20.71 -8.15
N ARG A 28 -8.72 -21.83 -7.40
CA ARG A 28 -8.63 -21.86 -5.94
C ARG A 28 -7.31 -21.30 -5.37
N VAL A 29 -6.17 -21.54 -6.01
CA VAL A 29 -4.86 -21.08 -5.50
C VAL A 29 -4.75 -19.55 -5.55
N LYS A 30 -5.34 -18.91 -6.58
CA LYS A 30 -5.41 -17.45 -6.71
C LYS A 30 -6.22 -16.83 -5.56
N VAL A 31 -7.34 -17.44 -5.18
CA VAL A 31 -8.20 -16.93 -4.10
C VAL A 31 -7.50 -17.08 -2.75
N VAL A 32 -6.88 -18.23 -2.47
CA VAL A 32 -6.14 -18.45 -1.22
C VAL A 32 -4.97 -17.47 -1.10
N LEU A 33 -4.20 -17.26 -2.18
CA LEU A 33 -3.08 -16.33 -2.19
C LEU A 33 -3.56 -14.86 -2.03
N ALA A 34 -4.65 -14.49 -2.69
CA ALA A 34 -5.22 -13.15 -2.57
C ALA A 34 -5.73 -12.87 -1.15
N ILE A 35 -6.43 -13.82 -0.52
CA ILE A 35 -6.89 -13.72 0.87
C ILE A 35 -5.70 -13.65 1.83
N PHE A 36 -4.68 -14.48 1.61
CA PHE A 36 -3.46 -14.47 2.42
C PHE A 36 -2.77 -13.10 2.37
N TRP A 37 -2.57 -12.55 1.18
CA TRP A 37 -1.97 -11.24 1.01
C TRP A 37 -2.83 -10.11 1.60
N LEU A 38 -4.15 -10.17 1.40
CA LEU A 38 -5.07 -9.19 1.98
C LEU A 38 -5.03 -9.23 3.50
N ALA A 39 -5.01 -10.41 4.11
CA ALA A 39 -4.89 -10.58 5.55
C ALA A 39 -3.57 -9.99 6.06
N VAL A 40 -2.43 -10.30 5.45
CA VAL A 40 -1.13 -9.72 5.83
C VAL A 40 -1.16 -8.19 5.72
N TYR A 41 -1.79 -7.64 4.68
CA TYR A 41 -1.88 -6.19 4.50
C TYR A 41 -2.73 -5.52 5.59
N VAL A 42 -3.88 -6.11 5.92
CA VAL A 42 -4.79 -5.57 6.95
C VAL A 42 -4.19 -5.74 8.36
N PHE A 43 -3.61 -6.88 8.69
CA PHE A 43 -3.10 -7.12 10.04
C PHE A 43 -1.75 -6.48 10.29
N VAL A 44 -0.83 -6.54 9.31
CA VAL A 44 0.55 -6.06 9.51
C VAL A 44 0.66 -4.60 9.10
N ASN A 45 0.32 -4.27 7.85
CA ASN A 45 0.56 -2.92 7.34
C ASN A 45 -0.42 -1.91 7.95
N LEU A 46 -1.72 -2.19 7.93
CA LEU A 46 -2.72 -1.23 8.40
C LEU A 46 -2.60 -0.98 9.92
N THR A 47 -2.41 -2.03 10.72
CA THR A 47 -2.12 -1.89 12.16
C THR A 47 -0.84 -1.09 12.42
N SER A 48 0.25 -1.37 11.69
CA SER A 48 1.52 -0.64 11.88
C SER A 48 1.36 0.85 11.59
N ILE A 49 0.66 1.20 10.50
CA ILE A 49 0.44 2.61 10.13
C ILE A 49 -0.43 3.33 11.18
N LEU A 50 -1.51 2.69 11.65
CA LEU A 50 -2.37 3.26 12.68
C LEU A 50 -1.65 3.42 14.02
N TYR A 51 -0.85 2.43 14.43
CA TYR A 51 -0.08 2.47 15.66
C TYR A 51 1.00 3.56 15.63
N LEU A 52 1.74 3.66 14.53
CA LEU A 52 2.74 4.71 14.33
C LEU A 52 2.08 6.10 14.32
N GLY A 53 0.93 6.24 13.66
CA GLY A 53 0.17 7.49 13.64
C GLY A 53 -0.36 7.88 15.03
N ALA A 54 -0.91 6.94 15.78
CA ALA A 54 -1.41 7.19 17.14
C ALA A 54 -0.27 7.57 18.09
N THR A 55 0.89 6.93 17.96
CA THR A 55 2.11 7.27 18.74
C THR A 55 2.58 8.69 18.41
N ALA A 56 2.58 9.08 17.14
CA ALA A 56 2.93 10.44 16.74
C ALA A 56 1.94 11.49 17.30
N LEU A 57 0.64 11.19 17.30
CA LEU A 57 -0.38 12.05 17.91
C LEU A 57 -0.22 12.15 19.43
N ASN A 58 0.06 11.03 20.10
CA ASN A 58 0.32 11.02 21.54
C ASN A 58 1.57 11.87 21.87
N ALA A 59 2.64 11.78 21.07
CA ALA A 59 3.86 12.56 21.27
C ALA A 59 3.70 14.07 21.00
N LEU A 60 2.79 14.47 20.10
CA LEU A 60 2.60 15.88 19.71
C LEU A 60 1.47 16.58 20.46
N ALA A 61 0.39 15.85 20.75
CA ALA A 61 -0.85 16.41 21.27
C ALA A 61 -1.26 15.82 22.64
N GLU A 62 -0.44 14.95 23.23
CA GLU A 62 -0.67 14.26 24.52
C GLU A 62 -2.03 13.55 24.62
N ILE A 63 -2.61 13.19 23.47
CA ILE A 63 -3.91 12.50 23.40
C ILE A 63 -3.69 11.02 23.75
N ASP A 64 -4.58 10.44 24.54
CA ASP A 64 -4.55 9.01 24.85
C ASP A 64 -4.48 8.16 23.58
N MET A 65 -3.63 7.14 23.61
CA MET A 65 -3.28 6.32 22.45
C MET A 65 -4.50 5.61 21.85
N PHE A 66 -5.49 5.25 22.67
CA PHE A 66 -6.72 4.63 22.21
C PHE A 66 -7.59 5.63 21.43
N TYR A 67 -7.74 6.84 21.95
CA TYR A 67 -8.48 7.92 21.28
C TYR A 67 -7.77 8.39 19.99
N GLY A 68 -6.44 8.48 20.00
CA GLY A 68 -5.64 8.83 18.82
C GLY A 68 -5.80 7.81 17.68
N MET A 69 -5.82 6.52 18.01
CA MET A 69 -6.04 5.46 17.03
C MET A 69 -7.47 5.49 16.45
N LEU A 70 -8.48 5.68 17.31
CA LEU A 70 -9.88 5.75 16.88
C LEU A 70 -10.13 6.95 15.97
N PHE A 71 -9.57 8.10 16.33
CA PHE A 71 -9.64 9.34 15.54
C PHE A 71 -9.03 9.14 14.15
N LEU A 72 -7.80 8.63 14.06
CA LEU A 72 -7.13 8.36 12.78
C LEU A 72 -7.86 7.33 11.94
N ALA A 73 -8.37 6.25 12.56
CA ALA A 73 -9.16 5.24 11.86
C ALA A 73 -10.43 5.83 11.25
N SER A 74 -11.15 6.69 12.00
CA SER A 74 -12.36 7.36 11.51
C SER A 74 -12.09 8.27 10.30
N LEU A 75 -11.02 9.07 10.37
CA LEU A 75 -10.60 9.93 9.27
C LEU A 75 -10.15 9.13 8.05
N SER A 76 -9.42 8.03 8.26
CA SER A 76 -8.96 7.16 7.18
C SER A 76 -10.13 6.55 6.41
N VAL A 77 -11.14 6.05 7.10
CA VAL A 77 -12.36 5.51 6.47
C VAL A 77 -13.13 6.62 5.75
N ALA A 78 -13.30 7.79 6.36
CA ALA A 78 -13.97 8.92 5.72
C ALA A 78 -13.27 9.35 4.42
N TYR A 79 -11.95 9.52 4.44
CA TYR A 79 -11.17 9.86 3.25
C TYR A 79 -11.16 8.75 2.18
N SER A 80 -11.17 7.49 2.60
CA SER A 80 -11.23 6.35 1.66
C SER A 80 -12.55 6.30 0.89
N LEU A 81 -13.68 6.55 1.57
CA LEU A 81 -15.01 6.56 0.96
C LEU A 81 -15.21 7.74 -0.01
N TYR A 82 -14.73 8.93 0.34
CA TYR A 82 -14.88 10.12 -0.52
C TYR A 82 -13.91 10.15 -1.71
N GLY A 83 -12.72 9.56 -1.58
CA GLY A 83 -11.64 9.72 -2.56
C GLY A 83 -11.46 8.58 -3.58
N GLY A 84 -11.86 7.36 -3.24
CA GLY A 84 -11.66 6.16 -4.08
C GLY A 84 -10.19 5.92 -4.50
N LEU A 85 -9.97 5.05 -5.51
CA LEU A 85 -8.62 4.75 -6.03
C LEU A 85 -7.90 5.98 -6.61
N LYS A 86 -8.65 6.99 -7.09
CA LYS A 86 -8.06 8.21 -7.68
C LYS A 86 -7.38 9.08 -6.63
N ALA A 87 -7.97 9.22 -5.44
CA ALA A 87 -7.34 9.98 -4.36
C ALA A 87 -6.06 9.30 -3.87
N VAL A 88 -6.05 7.96 -3.77
CA VAL A 88 -4.86 7.21 -3.37
C VAL A 88 -3.74 7.35 -4.42
N ALA A 89 -4.09 7.31 -5.72
CA ALA A 89 -3.12 7.52 -6.79
C ALA A 89 -2.49 8.92 -6.75
N LEU A 90 -3.32 9.97 -6.54
CA LEU A 90 -2.83 11.33 -6.39
C LEU A 90 -1.92 11.49 -5.17
N LEU A 91 -2.35 10.99 -4.00
CA LEU A 91 -1.53 11.02 -2.78
C LEU A 91 -0.19 10.30 -2.96
N THR A 92 -0.19 9.20 -3.71
CA THR A 92 1.04 8.45 -4.03
C THR A 92 2.00 9.30 -4.86
N SER A 93 1.51 9.98 -5.89
CA SER A 93 2.32 10.89 -6.72
C SER A 93 2.88 12.06 -5.93
N PHE A 94 2.08 12.68 -5.06
CA PHE A 94 2.54 13.78 -4.21
C PHE A 94 3.59 13.32 -3.18
N LYS A 95 3.36 12.20 -2.50
CA LYS A 95 4.29 11.65 -1.51
C LYS A 95 5.64 11.30 -2.16
N LEU A 96 5.60 10.73 -3.37
CA LEU A 96 6.80 10.44 -4.15
C LEU A 96 7.56 11.72 -4.51
N SER A 97 6.85 12.73 -5.04
CA SER A 97 7.46 14.02 -5.41
C SER A 97 8.12 14.72 -4.22
N TYR A 98 7.46 14.76 -3.06
CA TYR A 98 8.03 15.33 -1.84
C TYR A 98 9.30 14.60 -1.40
N TRP A 99 9.29 13.25 -1.38
CA TRP A 99 10.45 12.46 -0.99
C TRP A 99 11.64 12.65 -1.94
N PHE A 100 11.38 12.78 -3.24
CA PHE A 100 12.41 13.11 -4.23
C PHE A 100 13.06 14.48 -3.98
N LEU A 101 12.28 15.50 -3.64
CA LEU A 101 12.79 16.83 -3.32
C LEU A 101 13.65 16.82 -2.05
N VAL A 102 13.19 16.14 -1.00
CA VAL A 102 13.96 15.99 0.26
C VAL A 102 15.27 15.24 0.01
N ALA A 103 15.23 14.13 -0.75
CA ALA A 103 16.43 13.38 -1.10
C ALA A 103 17.43 14.25 -1.87
N TRP A 104 16.97 15.02 -2.86
CA TRP A 104 17.82 15.93 -3.63
C TRP A 104 18.45 17.03 -2.75
N LEU A 105 17.69 17.60 -1.81
CA LEU A 105 18.19 18.60 -0.86
C LEU A 105 19.25 18.01 0.08
N SER A 106 19.03 16.78 0.57
CA SER A 106 19.99 16.09 1.45
C SER A 106 21.32 15.78 0.76
N VAL A 107 21.29 15.45 -0.53
CA VAL A 107 22.51 15.21 -1.35
C VAL A 107 23.27 16.50 -1.64
N THR A 108 22.58 17.65 -1.72
CA THR A 108 23.22 18.95 -1.98
C THR A 108 23.85 19.56 -0.73
N LEU A 109 23.35 19.19 0.45
CA LEU A 109 23.85 19.65 1.76
C LEU A 109 24.95 18.76 2.36
N LEU A 110 25.23 17.60 1.75
CA LEU A 110 26.33 16.67 2.08
C LEU A 110 27.54 16.94 1.17
#